data_AF-A0A7X7IAA3-F1
#
_entry.id   AF-A0A7X7IAA3-F1
#
_cell.length_a   1.000
_cell.length_b   1.000
_cell.length_c   1.000
_cell.angle_alpha   90.00
_cell.angle_beta   90.00
_cell.angle_gamma   90.00
#
_symmetry.space_group_name_H-M   'P 1'
#
loop_
_entity.id
_entity.type
_entity.pdbx_description
1 polymer ?
#
loop_
_entity_poly.entity_id
_entity_poly.type
_entity_poly.pdbx_seq_one_letter_code
_entity_poly.pdbx_strand_id
1 'polypeptide(L)' 'MANHFTPEELAEELGTETRNVIQFCLREGIPIYKGKIDRSLLTAVMKAKDVQLPKAQVATV' A
#
# COMPACT_ATOMS: atom_id res chain seq x y z
N MET A 1 13.22 -0.01 13.70
CA MET A 1 12.09 -0.53 12.89
C MET A 1 12.21 0.06 11.51
N ALA A 2 12.26 -0.76 10.46
CA ALA A 2 12.18 -0.24 9.11
C ALA A 2 10.74 0.21 8.86
N ASN A 3 10.53 1.52 8.63
CA ASN A 3 9.22 2.06 8.25
C ASN A 3 9.06 2.14 6.73
N HIS A 4 10.13 1.87 5.97
CA HIS A 4 10.16 2.01 4.52
C HIS A 4 10.15 0.65 3.86
N PHE A 5 9.10 0.38 3.11
CA PHE A 5 8.85 -0.90 2.46
C PHE A 5 8.67 -0.69 0.96
N THR A 6 9.02 -1.69 0.17
CA THR A 6 8.62 -1.72 -1.24
C THR A 6 7.10 -1.86 -1.35
N PRO A 7 6.51 -1.45 -2.49
CA PRO A 7 5.09 -1.65 -2.73
C PRO A 7 4.66 -3.12 -2.64
N GLU A 8 5.55 -4.05 -2.98
CA GLU A 8 5.31 -5.50 -2.93
C GLU A 8 5.22 -5.98 -1.48
N GLU A 9 6.19 -5.63 -0.63
CA GLU A 9 6.16 -5.96 0.80
C GLU A 9 4.91 -5.41 1.50
N LEU A 10 4.49 -4.18 1.14
CA LEU A 10 3.25 -3.60 1.68
C LEU A 10 2.00 -4.30 1.17
N ALA A 11 1.99 -4.71 -0.10
CA ALA A 11 0.86 -5.43 -0.66
C ALA A 11 0.67 -6.79 0.03
N GLU A 12 1.78 -7.48 0.32
CA GLU A 12 1.79 -8.71 1.11
C GLU A 12 1.28 -8.48 2.54
N GLU A 13 1.79 -7.44 3.24
CA GLU A 13 1.34 -7.10 4.60
C GLU A 13 -0.16 -6.76 4.65
N LEU A 14 -0.67 -6.06 3.62
CA LEU A 14 -2.05 -5.60 3.56
C LEU A 14 -3.01 -6.62 2.91
N GLY A 15 -2.50 -7.74 2.39
CA GLY A 15 -3.30 -8.74 1.68
C GLY A 15 -3.98 -8.19 0.42
N THR A 16 -3.32 -7.26 -0.28
CA THR A 16 -3.79 -6.62 -1.51
C THR A 16 -2.80 -6.86 -2.65
N GLU A 17 -3.10 -6.35 -3.85
CA GLU A 17 -2.18 -6.40 -4.98
C GLU A 17 -1.24 -5.20 -4.95
N THR A 18 0.02 -5.41 -5.37
CA THR A 18 1.03 -4.34 -5.52
C THR A 18 0.50 -3.15 -6.32
N ARG A 19 -0.28 -3.43 -7.37
CA ARG A 19 -0.89 -2.39 -8.21
C ARG A 19 -1.86 -1.50 -7.41
N ASN A 20 -2.63 -2.08 -6.48
CA ASN A 20 -3.58 -1.34 -5.66
C ASN A 20 -2.86 -0.41 -4.67
N VAL A 21 -1.75 -0.87 -4.08
CA VAL A 21 -0.89 -0.04 -3.23
C VAL A 21 -0.31 1.14 -4.01
N ILE A 22 0.26 0.89 -5.20
CA ILE A 22 0.85 1.94 -6.04
C ILE A 22 -0.21 2.96 -6.47
N GLN A 23 -1.36 2.47 -6.96
CA GLN A 23 -2.47 3.34 -7.39
C GLN A 23 -2.98 4.22 -6.25
N PHE A 24 -3.11 3.66 -5.04
CA PHE A 24 -3.50 4.43 -3.87
C PHE A 24 -2.44 5.48 -3.51
N CYS A 25 -1.15 5.13 -3.52
CA CYS A 25 -0.08 6.08 -3.23
C CYS A 25 -0.08 7.25 -4.22
N LEU A 26 -0.25 6.97 -5.51
CA LEU A 26 -0.33 8.02 -6.54
C LEU A 26 -1.57 8.90 -6.37
N ARG A 27 -2.74 8.30 -6.08
CA ARG A 27 -4.00 9.04 -5.88
C ARG A 27 -3.94 9.96 -4.67
N GLU A 28 -3.38 9.47 -3.57
CA GLU A 28 -3.34 10.19 -2.30
C GLU A 28 -2.09 11.04 -2.10
N GLY A 29 -1.21 11.10 -3.11
CA GLY A 29 0.03 11.90 -3.07
C GLY A 29 1.08 11.36 -2.09
N ILE A 30 1.05 10.07 -1.78
CA ILE A 30 2.02 9.41 -0.91
C ILE A 30 3.32 9.19 -1.70
N PRO A 31 4.47 9.68 -1.21
CA PRO A 31 5.73 9.60 -1.95
C PRO A 31 6.25 8.17 -2.02
N ILE A 32 6.66 7.76 -3.24
CA ILE A 32 7.42 6.54 -3.49
C ILE A 32 8.86 6.96 -3.76
N TYR A 33 9.71 6.94 -2.73
CA TYR A 33 11.10 7.38 -2.84
C TYR A 33 12.04 6.18 -2.99
N LYS A 34 12.78 6.13 -4.10
CA LYS A 34 13.68 5.01 -4.44
C LYS A 34 13.00 3.64 -4.35
N GLY A 35 11.75 3.58 -4.83
CA GLY A 35 10.94 2.35 -4.80
C GLY A 35 10.43 1.95 -3.42
N LYS A 36 10.47 2.86 -2.42
CA LYS A 36 9.97 2.60 -1.07
C LYS A 36 8.90 3.59 -0.64
N ILE A 37 8.00 3.12 0.19
CA ILE A 37 6.86 3.83 0.76
C ILE A 37 7.00 3.79 2.28
N ASP A 38 6.72 4.90 2.94
CA ASP A 38 6.63 4.91 4.41
C ASP A 38 5.29 4.30 4.85
N ARG A 39 5.37 3.19 5.58
CA ARG A 39 4.24 2.39 6.08
C ARG A 39 3.40 3.15 7.09
N SER A 40 4.02 3.99 7.91
CA SER A 40 3.30 4.78 8.91
C SER A 40 2.44 5.85 8.23
N LEU A 41 3.00 6.52 7.21
CA LEU A 41 2.28 7.49 6.39
C LEU A 41 1.13 6.83 5.63
N LEU A 42 1.38 5.70 4.97
CA LEU A 42 0.33 4.94 4.27
C LEU A 42 -0.82 4.60 5.21
N THR A 43 -0.50 4.02 6.38
CA THR A 43 -1.50 3.63 7.38
C THR A 43 -2.26 4.84 7.93
N ALA A 44 -1.58 5.96 8.16
CA ALA A 44 -2.21 7.19 8.63
C ALA A 44 -3.21 7.75 7.62
N VAL A 45 -2.84 7.77 6.32
CA VAL A 45 -3.72 8.24 5.25
C VAL A 45 -4.92 7.31 5.05
N MET A 46 -4.71 5.99 5.09
CA MET A 46 -5.79 5.00 5.02
C MET A 46 -6.81 5.18 6.16
N LYS A 47 -6.32 5.37 7.39
CA LYS A 47 -7.17 5.63 8.57
C LYS A 47 -7.91 6.97 8.46
N ALA A 48 -7.22 8.02 8.03
CA ALA A 48 -7.82 9.36 7.90
C ALA A 48 -8.94 9.41 6.84
N LYS A 49 -8.86 8.54 5.82
CA LYS A 49 -9.82 8.47 4.72
C LYS A 49 -10.85 7.35 4.88
N ASP A 50 -10.73 6.54 5.93
CA ASP A 50 -11.51 5.32 6.14
C ASP A 50 -11.49 4.40 4.90
N VAL A 51 -10.32 4.24 4.29
CA VAL A 51 -10.14 3.43 3.07
C VAL A 51 -9.47 2.11 3.41
N GLN A 52 -10.06 1.03 2.92
CA GLN A 52 -9.43 -0.29 2.84
C GLN A 52 -9.11 -0.61 1.38
N LEU A 53 -7.90 -1.10 1.12
CA LEU A 53 -7.52 -1.53 -0.22
C LEU A 53 -8.24 -2.84 -0.57
N PRO A 54 -8.65 -3.04 -1.82
CA PRO A 54 -9.30 -4.27 -2.25
C PRO A 54 -8.35 -5.45 -2.06
N LYS A 55 -8.83 -6.51 -1.42
CA LYS A 55 -8.02 -7.72 -1.19
C LYS A 55 -7.63 -8.36 -2.51
N ALA A 56 -6.44 -8.96 -2.55
CA ALA A 56 -6.02 -9.75 -3.70
C ALA A 56 -7.01 -10.91 -3.87
N GLN A 57 -7.70 -10.94 -5.01
CA GLN A 57 -8.55 -12.07 -5.35
C GLN A 57 -7.64 -13.22 -5.76
N VAL A 58 -7.63 -14.29 -4.95
CA VAL A 58 -7.03 -15.56 -5.37
C VAL A 58 -7.82 -16.05 -6.58
N ALA A 59 -7.22 -15.96 -7.76
CA ALA A 59 -7.77 -16.56 -8.97
C ALA A 59 -7.92 -18.06 -8.69
N THR A 60 -9.15 -18.50 -8.46
CA THR A 60 -9.46 -19.91 -8.29
C THR A 60 -9.39 -20.52 -9.69
N VAL A 61 -8.30 -21.22 -9.97
CA VAL A 61 -8.14 -22.05 -11.18
C VAL A 61 -8.50 -23.49 -10.88
#